data_AF-A0A2I1HJX2-F1
#
_entry.id   AF-A0A2I1HJX2-F1
#
_cell.length_a   1.000
_cell.length_b   1.000
_cell.length_c   1.000
_cell.angle_alpha   90.00
_cell.angle_beta   90.00
_cell.angle_gamma   90.00
#
_symmetry.space_group_name_H-M   'P 1'
#
loop_
_entity.id
_entity.type
_entity.pdbx_description
1 polymer ?
#
loop_
_entity_poly.entity_id
_entity_poly.type
_entity_poly.pdbx_seq_one_letter_code
_entity_poly.pdbx_strand_id
1 'polypeptide(L)' 'IKNPMDLFTIILKLEHDQYTNTEEFEKDIRLIFRNCYIYNDVGSEMHTLGEALESAF' A
#
# COMPACT_ATOMS: atom_id res chain seq x y z
N ILE A 1 2.76 -11.71 -5.99
CA ILE A 1 2.75 -10.23 -6.11
C ILE A 1 3.86 -9.80 -7.06
N LYS A 2 3.56 -9.01 -8.10
CA LYS A 2 4.55 -8.61 -9.13
C LYS A 2 5.33 -7.35 -8.78
N ASN A 3 4.71 -6.43 -8.05
CA ASN A 3 5.33 -5.19 -7.56
C ASN A 3 5.12 -5.13 -6.04
N PRO A 4 6.02 -5.72 -5.23
CA PRO A 4 5.95 -5.62 -3.78
C PRO A 4 6.03 -4.15 -3.32
N MET A 5 5.34 -3.82 -2.24
CA MET A 5 5.41 -2.52 -1.58
C MET A 5 5.04 -2.69 -0.11
N ASP A 6 5.67 -1.90 0.75
CA ASP A 6 5.42 -1.84 2.19
C ASP A 6 5.75 -0.45 2.72
N LEU A 7 5.33 -0.15 3.95
CA LEU A 7 5.49 1.19 4.55
C LEU A 7 6.95 1.55 4.78
N PHE A 8 7.84 0.59 5.07
CA PHE A 8 9.25 0.88 5.27
C PHE A 8 9.91 1.32 3.96
N THR A 9 9.57 0.65 2.86
CA THR A 9 9.98 1.07 1.52
C THR A 9 9.49 2.48 1.20
N ILE A 10 8.23 2.81 1.48
CA ILE A 10 7.67 4.16 1.27
C ILE A 10 8.41 5.22 2.11
N ILE A 11 8.73 4.91 3.37
CA ILE A 11 9.51 5.81 4.24
C ILE A 11 10.89 6.08 3.63
N LEU A 12 11.60 5.05 3.17
CA LEU A 12 12.90 5.22 2.51
C LEU A 12 12.81 6.05 1.22
N LYS A 13 11.71 5.90 0.46
CA LYS A 13 11.47 6.71 -0.75
C LYS A 13 11.24 8.18 -0.41
N LEU A 14 10.53 8.47 0.69
CA LEU A 14 10.35 9.84 1.19
C LEU A 14 11.68 10.44 1.68
N GLU A 15 12.44 9.71 2.49
CA GLU A 15 13.73 10.17 3.05
C GLU A 15 14.79 10.45 1.98
N HIS A 16 14.67 9.82 0.82
CA HIS A 16 15.58 9.98 -0.31
C HIS A 16 15.00 10.87 -1.43
N ASP A 17 13.95 11.65 -1.16
CA ASP A 17 13.31 12.56 -2.14
C ASP A 17 12.91 11.87 -3.46
N GLN A 18 12.48 10.60 -3.40
CA GLN A 18 12.17 9.78 -4.59
C GLN A 18 10.73 9.94 -5.09
N TYR A 19 9.94 10.80 -4.45
CA TYR A 19 8.60 11.17 -4.91
C TYR A 19 8.63 12.58 -5.47
N THR A 20 8.28 12.72 -6.74
CA THR A 20 8.25 14.02 -7.42
C THR A 20 7.01 14.83 -7.03
N ASN A 21 5.95 14.13 -6.62
CA ASN A 21 4.66 14.71 -6.23
C ASN A 21 3.92 13.77 -5.27
N THR A 22 2.85 14.29 -4.68
CA THR A 22 2.03 13.56 -3.70
C THR A 22 1.29 12.37 -4.31
N GLU A 23 0.98 12.41 -5.61
CA GLU A 23 0.28 11.33 -6.31
C GLU A 23 1.14 10.07 -6.45
N GLU A 24 2.47 10.21 -6.56
CA GLU A 24 3.39 9.07 -6.59
C GLU A 24 3.47 8.37 -5.22
N PHE A 25 3.46 9.12 -4.13
CA PHE A 25 3.38 8.59 -2.77
C PHE A 25 2.05 7.86 -2.54
N GLU A 26 0.93 8.49 -2.92
CA GLU A 26 -0.40 7.90 -2.80
C GLU A 26 -0.51 6.58 -3.57
N LYS A 27 0.06 6.51 -4.78
CA LYS A 27 0.09 5.29 -5.59
C LYS A 27 0.77 4.12 -4.89
N ASP A 28 1.85 4.36 -4.16
CA ASP A 28 2.53 3.29 -3.43
C ASP A 28 1.73 2.84 -2.20
N ILE A 29 1.06 3.75 -1.49
CA ILE A 29 0.13 3.39 -0.41
C ILE A 29 -1.00 2.52 -0.96
N ARG A 30 -1.64 2.93 -2.06
CA ARG A 30 -2.69 2.14 -2.72
C ARG A 30 -2.18 0.80 -3.25
N LEU A 31 -0.91 0.71 -3.64
CA LEU A 31 -0.29 -0.54 -4.06
C LEU A 31 -0.17 -1.53 -2.89
N ILE A 32 0.04 -1.06 -1.66
CA ILE A 32 0.01 -1.92 -0.46
C ILE A 32 -1.38 -2.56 -0.33
N PHE A 33 -2.46 -1.78 -0.38
CA PHE A 33 -3.84 -2.30 -0.29
C PHE A 33 -4.15 -3.27 -1.43
N ARG A 34 -3.82 -2.90 -2.68
CA ARG A 34 -4.02 -3.79 -3.84
C ARG A 34 -3.26 -5.10 -3.70
N ASN A 35 -2.02 -5.06 -3.22
CA ASN A 35 -1.24 -6.28 -2.99
C ASN A 35 -1.84 -7.12 -1.86
N CYS A 36 -2.37 -6.48 -0.81
CA CYS A 36 -3.11 -7.14 0.26
C CYS A 36 -4.29 -7.94 -0.29
N TYR A 37 -5.13 -7.33 -1.14
CA TYR A 37 -6.32 -8.00 -1.70
C TYR A 37 -6.00 -9.05 -2.76
N ILE A 38 -4.85 -8.94 -3.44
CA ILE A 38 -4.40 -9.99 -4.38
C ILE A 38 -3.86 -11.20 -3.63
N TYR A 39 -3.21 -10.99 -2.48
CA TYR A 39 -2.60 -12.07 -1.70
C TYR A 39 -3.59 -12.80 -0.80
N ASN A 40 -4.53 -12.06 -0.20
CA ASN A 40 -5.47 -12.58 0.78
C ASN A 40 -6.84 -12.82 0.18
N ASP A 41 -7.46 -13.96 0.52
CA ASP A 41 -8.81 -14.30 0.07
C ASP A 41 -9.84 -13.28 0.59
N VAL A 42 -10.85 -13.01 -0.25
CA VAL A 42 -12.00 -12.16 0.12
C VAL A 42 -12.68 -12.74 1.37
N GLY A 43 -12.90 -11.89 2.37
CA GLY A 43 -13.50 -12.27 3.65
C GLY A 43 -12.51 -12.84 4.68
N SER A 44 -11.23 -13.00 4.33
CA SER A 44 -10.20 -13.25 5.34
C SER A 44 -10.06 -12.03 6.28
N GLU A 45 -9.55 -12.27 7.49
CA GLU A 45 -9.27 -11.21 8.47
C GLU A 45 -8.35 -10.14 7.86
N MET A 46 -7.29 -10.55 7.17
CA MET A 46 -6.33 -9.64 6.56
C MET A 46 -6.93 -8.81 5.42
N HIS A 47 -7.81 -9.40 4.59
CA HIS A 47 -8.54 -8.65 3.56
C HIS A 47 -9.44 -7.58 4.20
N THR A 48 -10.22 -7.97 5.21
CA THR A 48 -11.16 -7.09 5.91
C THR A 48 -10.45 -5.94 6.63
N LEU A 49 -9.32 -6.23 7.30
CA LEU A 49 -8.48 -5.19 7.93
C LEU A 49 -7.86 -4.26 6.88
N GLY A 50 -7.47 -4.78 5.71
CA GLY A 50 -7.01 -3.98 4.58
C GLY A 50 -8.07 -2.99 4.11
N GLU A 51 -9.31 -3.44 3.92
CA GLU A 51 -10.44 -2.58 3.51
C GLU A 51 -10.74 -1.50 4.55
N ALA A 52 -10.72 -1.86 5.84
CA ALA A 52 -10.94 -0.90 6.92
C ALA A 52 -9.83 0.17 6.97
N LEU A 53 -8.58 -0.22 6.77
CA LEU A 53 -7.46 0.70 6.74
C LEU A 53 -7.48 1.60 5.49
N GLU A 54 -7.80 1.04 4.31
CA GLU A 54 -7.95 1.83 3.09
C GLU A 54 -9.11 2.82 3.19
N SER A 55 -10.22 2.46 3.84
CA SER A 55 -11.35 3.39 4.04
C SER A 55 -11.01 4.56 4.97
N ALA A 56 -10.00 4.41 5.82
CA ALA A 56 -9.52 5.47 6.71
C ALA A 56 -8.45 6.36 6.08
N PHE A 57 -7.86 5.92 4.97
CA PHE A 57 -6.84 6.61 4.19
C PHE A 57 -7.47 7.53 3.14
#